data_AF-A0A2H0HHC4-F1
#
_entry.id   AF-A0A2H0HHC4-F1
#
_cell.length_a   1.000
_cell.length_b   1.000
_cell.length_c   1.000
_cell.angle_alpha   90.00
_cell.angle_beta   90.00
_cell.angle_gamma   90.00
#
_symmetry.space_group_name_H-M   'P 1'
#
loop_
_entity.id
_entity.type
_entity.pdbx_description
1 polymer ?
#
loop_
_entity_poly.entity_id
_entity_poly.type
_entity_poly.pdbx_seq_one_letter_code
_entity_poly.pdbx_strand_id
1 'polypeptide(L)' 'PVPAGHDTFEEHLIRTYLPHYSDQFRISWHDFMGLGRFFPDNPTEKFSMSVLAARLSQEVN' A
#
# COMPACT_ATOMS: atom_id res chain seq x y z
N PRO A 1 10.73 10.89 -21.01
CA PRO A 1 10.61 9.47 -20.59
C PRO A 1 10.50 9.40 -19.07
N VAL A 2 9.28 9.27 -18.57
CA VAL A 2 9.03 9.23 -17.12
C VAL A 2 9.44 7.84 -16.61
N PRO A 3 10.37 7.72 -15.66
CA PRO A 3 10.71 6.41 -15.11
C PRO A 3 9.63 6.03 -14.11
N ALA A 4 8.69 5.18 -14.54
CA ALA A 4 7.76 4.43 -13.69
C ALA A 4 8.50 3.33 -12.88
N GLY A 5 9.63 3.69 -12.27
CA GLY A 5 10.50 2.77 -11.53
C GLY A 5 10.21 2.71 -10.02
N HIS A 6 9.31 3.55 -9.52
CA HIS A 6 9.02 3.68 -8.08
C HIS A 6 7.53 3.54 -7.77
N ASP A 7 6.84 2.52 -8.31
CA ASP A 7 5.51 2.14 -7.77
C ASP A 7 5.61 1.63 -6.32
N THR A 8 6.83 1.55 -5.77
CA THR A 8 7.13 1.26 -4.37
C THR A 8 7.48 2.53 -3.59
N PHE A 9 6.78 2.73 -2.47
CA PHE A 9 6.88 3.88 -1.59
C PHE A 9 7.28 3.44 -0.18
N GLU A 10 8.05 4.27 0.51
CA GLU A 10 8.36 4.05 1.91
C GLU A 10 7.13 4.34 2.79
N GLU A 11 6.99 3.61 3.91
CA GLU A 11 5.84 3.76 4.82
C GLU A 11 5.63 5.20 5.28
N HIS A 12 6.71 5.93 5.57
CA HIS A 12 6.63 7.31 6.02
C HIS A 12 6.01 8.25 4.97
N LEU A 13 6.23 7.99 3.68
CA LEU A 13 5.60 8.76 2.59
C LEU A 13 4.11 8.47 2.54
N ILE A 14 3.73 7.18 2.57
CA ILE A 14 2.33 6.76 2.58
C ILE A 14 1.61 7.33 3.80
N ARG A 15 2.25 7.34 4.97
CA ARG A 15 1.70 7.93 6.20
C ARG A 15 1.54 9.44 6.14
N THR A 16 2.40 10.12 5.41
CA THR A 16 2.33 11.57 5.24
C THR A 16 1.23 11.98 4.26
N TYR A 17 1.07 11.23 3.16
CA TYR A 17 0.15 11.61 2.08
C TYR A 17 -1.21 10.92 2.12
N LEU A 18 -1.30 9.71 2.66
CA LEU A 18 -2.51 8.87 2.66
C LEU A 18 -2.97 8.41 4.05
N PRO A 19 -2.73 9.14 5.17
CA PRO A 19 -3.11 8.65 6.50
C PRO A 19 -4.62 8.38 6.62
N HIS A 20 -5.43 9.21 5.95
CA HIS A 20 -6.89 9.12 5.97
C HIS A 20 -7.47 7.92 5.20
N TYR A 21 -6.69 7.25 4.35
CA TYR A 21 -7.18 6.07 3.63
C TYR A 21 -7.39 4.88 4.57
N SER A 22 -6.50 4.70 5.56
CA SER A 22 -6.67 3.67 6.58
C SER A 22 -8.01 3.80 7.33
N ASP A 23 -8.41 5.04 7.62
CA ASP A 23 -9.70 5.36 8.27
C ASP A 23 -10.91 5.09 7.35
N GLN A 24 -10.80 5.46 6.07
CA GLN A 24 -11.85 5.18 5.07
C GLN A 24 -12.11 3.68 4.89
N PHE A 25 -11.06 2.87 4.88
CA PHE A 25 -11.17 1.42 4.82
C PHE A 25 -11.55 0.78 6.17
N ARG A 26 -11.56 1.55 7.27
CA ARG A 26 -11.79 1.07 8.65
C ARG A 26 -10.87 -0.08 9.05
N ILE A 27 -9.64 -0.06 8.56
CA ILE A 27 -8.61 -1.07 8.87
C ILE A 27 -7.45 -0.41 9.61
N SER A 28 -6.67 -1.22 10.33
CA SER A 28 -5.47 -0.72 11.01
C SER A 28 -4.46 -0.20 9.99
N TRP A 29 -3.60 0.75 10.38
CA TRP A 29 -2.50 1.22 9.53
C TRP A 29 -1.61 0.07 9.04
N HIS A 30 -1.34 -0.89 9.92
CA HIS A 30 -0.60 -2.10 9.59
C HIS A 30 -1.27 -2.92 8.49
N ASP A 31 -2.59 -3.13 8.60
CA ASP A 31 -3.37 -3.87 7.61
C ASP A 31 -3.42 -3.11 6.28
N PHE A 32 -3.61 -1.79 6.32
CA PHE A 32 -3.55 -0.92 5.14
C PHE A 32 -2.21 -1.04 4.42
N MET A 33 -1.10 -0.96 5.14
CA MET A 33 0.24 -1.16 4.59
C MET A 33 0.42 -2.58 4.02
N GLY A 34 -0.18 -3.58 4.67
CA GLY A 34 -0.20 -4.96 4.21
C GLY A 34 -0.89 -5.15 2.86
N LEU A 35 -1.85 -4.29 2.48
CA LEU A 35 -2.50 -4.33 1.16
C LEU A 35 -1.55 -3.97 0.02
N GLY A 36 -0.59 -3.07 0.27
CA GLY A 36 0.43 -2.71 -0.71
C GLY A 36 1.72 -3.52 -0.61
N ARG A 37 1.87 -4.37 0.40
CA ARG A 37 3.06 -5.22 0.57
C ARG A 37 2.84 -6.61 -0.02
N PHE A 38 3.91 -7.19 -0.58
CA PHE A 38 3.89 -8.61 -0.94
C PHE A 38 3.80 -9.46 0.32
N PHE A 39 4.58 -9.13 1.35
CA PHE A 39 4.56 -9.77 2.66
C PHE A 39 3.99 -8.80 3.71
N PRO A 40 2.72 -8.94 4.11
CA PRO A 40 2.09 -8.02 5.06
C PRO A 40 2.78 -8.00 6.43
N ASP A 41 3.38 -9.12 6.85
CA ASP A 41 4.11 -9.25 8.12
C ASP A 41 5.52 -8.64 8.09
N ASN A 42 5.99 -8.12 6.94
CA ASN A 42 7.31 -7.51 6.84
C ASN A 42 7.21 -5.97 6.87
N PRO A 43 7.41 -5.32 8.03
CA PRO A 43 7.33 -3.86 8.15
C PRO A 43 8.46 -3.12 7.43
N THR A 44 9.54 -3.80 7.05
CA THR A 44 10.65 -3.20 6.30
C THR A 44 10.41 -3.17 4.80
N GLU A 45 9.36 -3.84 4.33
CA GLU A 45 9.02 -3.88 2.91
C GLU A 45 8.32 -2.59 2.47
N LYS A 46 8.70 -2.14 1.27
CA LYS A 46 8.11 -0.95 0.64
C LYS A 46 6.68 -1.23 0.19
N PHE A 47 5.86 -0.18 0.22
CA PHE A 47 4.47 -0.21 -0.22
C PHE A 47 4.39 -0.13 -1.75
N SER A 48 3.93 -1.18 -2.42
CA SER A 48 3.75 -1.25 -3.86
C SER A 48 2.31 -0.94 -4.29
N MET A 49 2.13 0.10 -5.11
CA MET A 49 0.84 0.45 -5.71
C MET A 49 0.31 -0.65 -6.63
N SER A 50 1.19 -1.40 -7.30
CA SER A 50 0.79 -2.54 -8.14
C SER A 50 0.20 -3.69 -7.31
N VAL A 51 0.75 -3.94 -6.11
CA VAL A 51 0.22 -4.95 -5.20
C VAL A 51 -1.12 -4.51 -4.63
N LEU A 52 -1.24 -3.24 -4.23
CA LEU A 52 -2.50 -2.65 -3.81
C LEU A 52 -3.57 -2.82 -4.90
N ALA A 53 -3.25 -2.41 -6.13
CA ALA A 53 -4.17 -2.51 -7.26
C ALA A 53 -4.57 -3.97 -7.55
N ALA A 54 -3.61 -4.90 -7.52
CA ALA A 54 -3.88 -6.32 -7.73
C ALA A 54 -4.82 -6.88 -6.65
N ARG A 55 -4.58 -6.60 -5.36
CA ARG A 55 -5.43 -7.06 -4.26
C ARG A 55 -6.84 -6.47 -4.33
N LEU A 56 -6.95 -5.15 -4.53
CA LEU A 56 -8.25 -4.50 -4.69
C LEU A 56 -9.01 -5.00 -5.93
N SER A 57 -8.30 -5.34 -7.01
CA SER A 57 -8.92 -5.94 -8.21
C SER A 57 -9.38 -7.38 -7.98
N GLN A 58 -8.73 -8.12 -7.08
CA GLN A 58 -9.09 -9.50 -6.75
C GLN A 58 -10.30 -9.60 -5.80
N GLU A 59 -10.50 -8.61 -4.93
CA GLU A 59 -11.68 -8.56 -4.05
C GLU A 59 -12.98 -8.11 -4.77
N VAL A 60 -12.87 -7.66 -6.03
CA VAL A 60 -14.01 -7.34 -6.90
C VAL A 60 -14.23 -8.50 -7.88
N ASN A 61 -14.83 -9.60 -7.41
CA ASN A 61 -15.35 -10.67 -8.27
C ASN A 61 -16.60 -11.33 -7.69
#